data_AF-A0A2K0WF84-F1
#
_entry.id   AF-A0A2K0WF84-F1
#
_cell.length_a   1.000
_cell.length_b   1.000
_cell.length_c   1.000
_cell.angle_alpha   90.00
_cell.angle_beta   90.00
_cell.angle_gamma   90.00
#
_symmetry.space_group_name_H-M   'P 1'
#
loop_
_entity.id
_entity.type
_entity.pdbx_description
1 polymer ?
#
loop_
_entity_poly.entity_id
_entity_poly.type
_entity_poly.pdbx_seq_one_letter_code
_entity_poly.pdbx_strand_id
1 'polypeptide(L)'
;MGQSPGSSLETPSRLERLKLGYCYFAAAEKRLGAAISRVDTLSLQCLCLAGEILAEMPLGIPALRDPPSQDSYPPPQHVARDDPNKWASSEEDSWFFLLSEITLRRITDQVAEIVTKYIDSKIRYQQAQRIEGLMPIVAEFEDQVETFRQLLPEAITFPDVPEPASTEWQQYSRGRYYRLLELMHRPFVFTAIHEPSCSLAVQALAKKGLENGLKYLQHSQANQRHHGLWLQLRNQLRIASLLLAASTIPHLTMPEGWYAGISKTLATFDYWSLEFPSCKSYADVILALSASSSGTAEEQTPMSY
;
A
#
# COMPACT_ATOMS: atom_id res chain seq x y z
N MET A 1 3.15 -56.63 22.59
CA MET A 1 2.24 -56.33 21.47
C MET A 1 1.92 -54.84 21.52
N GLY A 2 2.63 -54.04 20.73
CA GLY A 2 2.41 -52.60 20.64
C GLY A 2 2.42 -52.21 19.18
N GLN A 3 1.32 -51.65 18.70
CA GLN A 3 1.26 -50.89 17.46
C GLN A 3 0.40 -49.66 17.70
N SER A 4 1.03 -48.50 17.52
CA SER A 4 0.40 -47.19 17.45
C SER A 4 0.00 -46.93 15.99
N PRO A 5 -1.20 -46.41 15.68
CA PRO A 5 -1.55 -46.06 14.32
C PRO A 5 -0.99 -44.68 13.98
N GLY A 6 0.03 -44.65 13.11
CA GLY A 6 0.48 -43.42 12.47
C GLY A 6 -0.59 -42.90 11.51
N SER A 7 -1.08 -41.68 11.74
CA SER A 7 -1.92 -40.96 10.78
C SER A 7 -1.02 -40.22 9.79
N SER A 8 -0.87 -40.78 8.60
CA SER A 8 -0.29 -40.09 7.46
C SER A 8 -1.30 -39.06 6.93
N LEU A 9 -1.07 -37.78 7.21
CA LEU A 9 -1.79 -36.69 6.55
C LEU A 9 -1.38 -36.64 5.07
N GLU A 10 -2.23 -37.19 4.20
CA GLU A 10 -2.07 -37.06 2.75
C GLU A 10 -2.27 -35.59 2.33
N THR A 11 -1.23 -34.99 1.77
CA THR A 11 -1.31 -33.65 1.20
C THR A 11 -2.22 -33.64 -0.03
N PRO A 12 -3.20 -32.73 -0.11
CA PRO A 12 -4.20 -32.72 -1.18
C PRO A 12 -3.55 -32.49 -2.55
N SER A 13 -4.10 -33.18 -3.56
CA SER A 13 -3.63 -33.10 -4.93
C SER A 13 -3.73 -31.67 -5.49
N ARG A 14 -2.91 -31.34 -6.49
CA ARG A 14 -2.91 -30.00 -7.11
C ARG A 14 -4.30 -29.62 -7.65
N LEU A 15 -5.06 -30.60 -8.14
CA LEU A 15 -6.40 -30.39 -8.65
C LEU A 15 -7.40 -30.05 -7.53
N GLU A 16 -7.27 -30.67 -6.36
CA GLU A 16 -8.11 -30.36 -5.19
C GLU A 16 -7.80 -28.99 -4.63
N ARG A 17 -6.52 -28.59 -4.60
CA ARG A 17 -6.12 -27.22 -4.23
C ARG A 17 -6.66 -26.17 -5.19
N LEU A 18 -6.68 -26.46 -6.49
CA LEU A 18 -7.27 -25.58 -7.52
C LEU A 18 -8.80 -25.47 -7.38
N LYS A 19 -9.49 -26.60 -7.15
CA LYS A 19 -10.94 -26.61 -6.90
C LYS A 19 -11.29 -25.84 -5.63
N LEU A 20 -10.50 -26.02 -4.58
CA LEU A 20 -10.67 -25.29 -3.32
C LEU A 20 -10.41 -23.78 -3.50
N GLY A 21 -9.36 -23.40 -4.24
CA GLY A 21 -9.09 -22.01 -4.60
C GLY A 21 -10.22 -21.38 -5.43
N TYR A 22 -10.78 -22.12 -6.38
CA TYR A 22 -11.94 -21.68 -7.16
C TYR A 22 -13.19 -21.51 -6.28
N CYS A 23 -13.42 -22.42 -5.32
CA CYS A 23 -14.50 -22.29 -4.34
C CYS A 23 -14.31 -21.05 -3.45
N TYR A 24 -13.09 -20.75 -3.01
CA TYR A 24 -12.82 -19.52 -2.23
C TYR A 24 -12.99 -18.25 -3.06
N PHE A 25 -12.56 -18.27 -4.33
CA PHE A 25 -12.73 -17.15 -5.26
C PHE A 25 -14.22 -16.90 -5.57
N ALA A 26 -14.97 -17.95 -5.90
CA ALA A 26 -16.41 -17.85 -6.14
C ALA A 26 -17.18 -17.46 -4.86
N ALA A 27 -16.74 -17.90 -3.68
CA ALA A 27 -17.30 -17.44 -2.41
C ALA A 27 -16.97 -15.97 -2.14
N ALA A 28 -15.78 -15.49 -2.52
CA ALA A 28 -15.40 -14.09 -2.45
C ALA A 28 -16.21 -13.23 -3.43
N GLU A 29 -16.40 -13.66 -4.68
CA GLU A 29 -17.29 -13.00 -5.66
C GLU A 29 -18.74 -12.95 -5.16
N LYS A 30 -19.25 -14.05 -4.62
CA LYS A 30 -20.62 -14.12 -4.09
C LYS A 30 -20.77 -13.26 -2.82
N ARG A 31 -19.71 -13.17 -2.00
CA ARG A 31 -19.65 -12.26 -0.84
C ARG A 31 -19.49 -10.81 -1.25
N LEU A 32 -18.82 -10.51 -2.37
CA LEU A 32 -18.79 -9.17 -2.97
C LEU A 32 -20.16 -8.77 -3.52
N GLY A 33 -20.87 -9.68 -4.19
CA GLY A 33 -22.26 -9.46 -4.61
C GLY A 33 -23.23 -9.32 -3.42
N ALA A 34 -23.05 -10.14 -2.37
CA ALA A 34 -23.82 -10.01 -1.14
C ALA A 34 -23.45 -8.75 -0.34
N ALA A 35 -22.20 -8.28 -0.45
CA ALA A 35 -21.71 -7.08 0.18
C ALA A 35 -22.31 -5.80 -0.42
N ILE A 36 -22.63 -5.85 -1.71
CA ILE A 36 -23.40 -4.80 -2.39
C ILE A 36 -24.89 -4.84 -1.95
N SER A 37 -25.36 -5.98 -1.43
CA SER A 37 -26.77 -6.20 -1.06
C SER A 37 -27.06 -6.10 0.44
N ARG A 38 -26.03 -6.10 1.30
CA ARG A 38 -26.12 -6.06 2.77
C ARG A 38 -25.04 -5.14 3.34
N VAL A 39 -25.44 -4.25 4.24
CA VAL A 39 -24.52 -3.35 4.97
C VAL A 39 -24.15 -4.03 6.29
N ASP A 40 -23.20 -4.97 6.26
CA ASP A 40 -22.60 -5.57 7.46
C ASP A 40 -21.07 -5.33 7.46
N THR A 41 -20.43 -5.48 8.61
CA THR A 41 -19.00 -5.13 8.74
C THR A 41 -18.11 -5.94 7.80
N LEU A 42 -18.51 -7.19 7.52
CA LEU A 42 -17.80 -8.07 6.59
C LEU A 42 -17.95 -7.57 5.14
N SER A 43 -19.10 -7.05 4.75
CA SER A 43 -19.32 -6.49 3.41
C SER A 43 -18.49 -5.25 3.13
N LEU A 44 -18.42 -4.34 4.11
CA LEU A 44 -17.59 -3.14 4.02
C LEU A 44 -16.09 -3.49 3.97
N GLN A 45 -15.64 -4.46 4.77
CA GLN A 45 -14.26 -4.96 4.72
C GLN A 45 -13.94 -5.60 3.36
N CYS A 46 -14.83 -6.43 2.83
CA CYS A 46 -14.65 -7.03 1.50
C CYS A 46 -14.64 -5.98 0.37
N LEU A 47 -15.48 -4.95 0.45
CA LEU A 47 -15.49 -3.85 -0.52
C LEU A 47 -14.19 -3.03 -0.44
N CYS A 48 -13.70 -2.73 0.76
CA CYS A 48 -12.43 -2.02 0.97
C CYS A 48 -11.24 -2.83 0.41
N LEU A 49 -11.18 -4.12 0.72
CA LEU A 49 -10.16 -5.05 0.21
C LEU A 49 -10.22 -5.20 -1.32
N ALA A 50 -11.42 -5.30 -1.89
CA ALA A 50 -11.59 -5.36 -3.35
C ALA A 50 -11.13 -4.06 -4.02
N GLY A 51 -11.44 -2.90 -3.45
CA GLY A 51 -10.91 -1.62 -3.92
C GLY A 51 -9.38 -1.57 -3.89
N GLU A 52 -8.75 -2.01 -2.79
CA GLU A 52 -7.28 -2.10 -2.69
C GLU A 52 -6.65 -2.97 -3.77
N ILE A 53 -7.22 -4.15 -4.01
CA ILE A 53 -6.75 -5.06 -5.06
C ILE A 53 -6.93 -4.43 -6.44
N LEU A 54 -8.08 -3.79 -6.71
CA LEU A 54 -8.38 -3.17 -8.00
C LEU A 54 -7.52 -1.93 -8.31
N ALA A 55 -7.11 -1.16 -7.31
CA ALA A 55 -6.20 -0.03 -7.54
C ALA A 55 -4.74 -0.45 -7.76
N GLU A 56 -4.35 -1.64 -7.29
CA GLU A 56 -2.96 -2.13 -7.32
C GLU A 56 -2.73 -3.18 -8.42
N MET A 57 -3.80 -3.69 -9.02
CA MET A 57 -3.75 -4.54 -10.21
C MET A 57 -4.28 -3.75 -11.42
N PRO A 58 -3.54 -3.69 -12.55
CA PRO A 58 -4.04 -3.12 -13.79
C PRO A 58 -5.01 -4.08 -14.47
N LEU A 59 -6.07 -4.48 -13.75
CA LEU A 59 -7.21 -5.16 -14.34
C LEU A 59 -8.04 -4.08 -15.03
N GLY A 60 -8.41 -4.31 -16.30
CA GLY A 60 -9.39 -3.48 -16.97
C GLY A 60 -10.64 -3.45 -16.09
N ILE A 61 -10.91 -2.30 -15.47
CA ILE A 61 -12.00 -2.13 -14.51
C ILE A 61 -13.30 -2.53 -15.23
N PRO A 62 -14.06 -3.54 -14.76
CA PRO A 62 -15.35 -3.85 -15.35
C PRO A 62 -16.26 -2.61 -15.29
N ALA A 63 -17.09 -2.43 -16.33
CA ALA A 63 -17.92 -1.26 -16.60
C ALA A 63 -19.01 -0.91 -15.55
N LEU A 64 -18.90 -1.36 -14.30
CA LEU A 64 -19.73 -0.93 -13.17
C LEU A 64 -19.11 0.32 -12.55
N ARG A 65 -19.07 1.40 -13.33
CA ARG A 65 -18.76 2.74 -12.83
C ARG A 65 -20.04 3.31 -12.21
N ASP A 66 -19.89 3.83 -11.00
CA ASP A 66 -20.81 4.68 -10.26
C ASP A 66 -22.13 4.06 -9.75
N PRO A 67 -22.10 3.22 -8.68
CA PRO A 67 -23.20 3.32 -7.73
C PRO A 67 -23.20 4.76 -7.18
N PRO A 68 -24.34 5.47 -7.15
CA PRO A 68 -24.40 6.83 -6.63
C PRO A 68 -23.86 6.82 -5.20
N SER A 69 -22.72 7.47 -4.99
CA SER A 69 -22.16 7.69 -3.67
C SER A 69 -23.17 8.48 -2.87
N GLN A 70 -23.78 7.87 -1.86
CA GLN A 70 -24.46 8.65 -0.83
C GLN A 70 -23.38 9.48 -0.13
N ASP A 71 -23.49 10.80 -0.27
CA ASP A 71 -22.65 11.80 0.42
C ASP A 71 -22.88 11.83 1.95
N SER A 72 -23.78 10.98 2.45
CA SER A 72 -24.13 10.91 3.86
C SER A 72 -23.83 9.52 4.41
N TYR A 73 -22.99 9.47 5.45
CA TYR A 73 -22.80 8.28 6.24
C TYR A 73 -24.12 7.91 6.93
N PRO A 74 -24.45 6.61 7.07
CA PRO A 74 -25.47 6.22 8.03
C PRO A 74 -24.99 6.72 9.41
N PRO A 75 -25.84 7.44 10.17
CA PRO A 75 -25.49 7.80 11.54
C PRO A 75 -25.15 6.54 12.34
N PRO A 76 -24.31 6.64 13.39
CA PRO A 76 -24.06 5.52 14.30
C PRO A 76 -25.41 4.92 14.67
N GLN A 77 -25.57 3.61 14.47
CA GLN A 77 -26.81 2.96 14.88
C GLN A 77 -26.93 3.16 16.38
N HIS A 78 -27.89 3.99 16.81
CA HIS A 78 -28.32 4.04 18.20
C HIS A 78 -28.99 2.71 18.51
N VAL A 79 -28.19 1.69 18.81
CA VAL A 79 -28.70 0.44 19.37
C VAL A 79 -29.29 0.84 20.72
N ALA A 80 -30.62 0.73 20.84
CA ALA A 80 -31.33 0.94 22.09
C ALA A 80 -30.68 0.04 23.16
N ARG A 81 -30.00 0.66 24.12
CA ARG A 81 -29.20 0.00 25.16
C ARG A 81 -30.11 -0.46 26.29
N ASP A 82 -30.53 -1.72 26.25
CA ASP A 82 -31.24 -2.34 27.37
C ASP A 82 -30.31 -3.20 28.27
N ASP A 83 -29.03 -3.41 27.90
CA ASP A 83 -28.04 -4.13 28.71
C ASP A 83 -26.71 -3.35 28.81
N PRO A 84 -25.94 -3.47 29.92
CA PRO A 84 -24.59 -2.93 30.02
C PRO A 84 -23.66 -3.68 29.07
N ASN A 85 -23.61 -3.26 27.81
CA ASN A 85 -22.74 -3.83 26.80
C ASN A 85 -21.27 -3.47 27.12
N LYS A 86 -20.56 -4.43 27.70
CA LYS A 86 -19.12 -4.34 28.00
C LYS A 86 -18.23 -4.03 26.78
N TRP A 87 -18.76 -4.17 25.57
CA TRP A 87 -18.04 -3.93 24.31
C TRP A 87 -18.35 -2.59 23.65
N ALA A 88 -19.20 -1.75 24.25
CA ALA A 88 -19.69 -0.54 23.61
C ALA A 88 -18.57 0.42 23.16
N SER A 89 -17.51 0.56 23.97
CA SER A 89 -16.33 1.37 23.60
C SER A 89 -15.57 0.78 22.42
N SER A 90 -15.34 -0.54 22.42
CA SER A 90 -14.63 -1.23 21.34
C SER A 90 -15.43 -1.22 20.02
N GLU A 91 -16.76 -1.27 20.11
CA GLU A 91 -17.64 -1.07 18.95
C GLU A 91 -17.47 0.34 18.38
N GLU A 92 -17.54 1.37 19.23
CA GLU A 92 -17.35 2.77 18.84
C GLU A 92 -15.99 3.04 18.20
N ASP A 93 -14.90 2.52 18.79
CA ASP A 93 -13.55 2.62 18.22
C ASP A 93 -13.47 1.94 16.83
N SER A 94 -14.12 0.79 16.68
CA SER A 94 -14.19 0.07 15.40
C SER A 94 -14.96 0.87 14.35
N TRP A 95 -16.03 1.57 14.74
CA TRP A 95 -16.78 2.47 13.86
C TRP A 95 -15.91 3.63 13.39
N PHE A 96 -15.21 4.31 14.30
CA PHE A 96 -14.34 5.43 13.95
C PHE A 96 -13.22 5.00 13.00
N PHE A 97 -12.60 3.85 13.26
CA PHE A 97 -11.59 3.31 12.37
C PHE A 97 -12.18 3.04 10.98
N LEU A 98 -13.30 2.33 10.89
CA LEU A 98 -13.90 2.00 9.60
C LEU A 98 -14.21 3.24 8.76
N LEU A 99 -14.77 4.28 9.38
CA LEU A 99 -15.06 5.57 8.72
C LEU A 99 -13.78 6.25 8.24
N SER A 100 -12.72 6.20 9.05
CA SER A 100 -11.41 6.77 8.72
C SER A 100 -10.77 6.05 7.53
N GLU A 101 -10.85 4.72 7.52
CA GLU A 101 -10.35 3.88 6.45
C GLU A 101 -11.11 4.08 5.13
N ILE A 102 -12.43 4.27 5.18
CA ILE A 102 -13.24 4.62 4.00
C ILE A 102 -12.82 5.99 3.44
N THR A 103 -12.57 6.95 4.32
CA THR A 103 -12.15 8.31 3.92
C THR A 103 -10.79 8.28 3.22
N LEU A 104 -9.79 7.62 3.83
CA LEU A 104 -8.47 7.41 3.20
C LEU A 104 -8.60 6.70 1.86
N ARG A 105 -9.49 5.71 1.75
CA ARG A 105 -9.71 4.97 0.51
C ARG A 105 -10.23 5.87 -0.61
N ARG A 106 -11.21 6.74 -0.34
CA ARG A 106 -11.75 7.68 -1.32
C ARG A 106 -10.68 8.63 -1.86
N ILE A 107 -9.87 9.19 -0.97
CA ILE A 107 -8.74 10.05 -1.38
C ILE A 107 -7.74 9.24 -2.23
N THR A 108 -7.45 8.01 -1.82
CA THR A 108 -6.57 7.10 -2.57
C THR A 108 -7.09 6.81 -3.97
N ASP A 109 -8.40 6.57 -4.13
CA ASP A 109 -9.01 6.31 -5.44
C ASP A 109 -8.88 7.51 -6.38
N GLN A 110 -9.14 8.72 -5.88
CA GLN A 110 -8.99 9.96 -6.65
C GLN A 110 -7.53 10.19 -7.08
N VAL A 111 -6.59 10.02 -6.14
CA VAL A 111 -5.16 10.12 -6.43
C VAL A 111 -4.74 9.06 -7.45
N ALA A 112 -5.16 7.81 -7.29
CA ALA A 112 -4.81 6.71 -8.19
C ALA A 112 -5.29 6.97 -9.62
N GLU A 113 -6.49 7.52 -9.80
CA GLU A 113 -7.03 7.86 -11.11
C GLU A 113 -6.14 8.91 -11.81
N ILE A 114 -5.74 9.96 -11.10
CA ILE A 114 -4.91 11.04 -11.64
C ILE A 114 -3.50 10.54 -11.96
N VAL A 115 -2.88 9.81 -11.05
CA VAL A 115 -1.53 9.24 -11.23
C VAL A 115 -1.51 8.27 -12.41
N THR A 116 -2.49 7.37 -12.51
CA THR A 116 -2.59 6.40 -13.60
C THR A 116 -2.78 7.11 -14.93
N LYS A 117 -3.72 8.07 -15.02
CA LYS A 117 -3.93 8.86 -16.25
C LYS A 117 -2.64 9.53 -16.71
N TYR A 118 -1.89 10.16 -15.79
CA TYR A 118 -0.64 10.82 -16.12
C TYR A 118 0.43 9.84 -16.63
N ILE A 119 0.73 8.80 -15.85
CA ILE A 119 1.78 7.83 -16.20
C ILE A 119 1.43 7.10 -17.51
N ASP A 120 0.17 6.71 -17.70
CA ASP A 120 -0.29 6.07 -18.94
C ASP A 120 -0.19 7.01 -20.15
N SER A 121 -0.54 8.29 -19.98
CA SER A 121 -0.41 9.29 -21.04
C SER A 121 1.04 9.44 -21.52
N LYS A 122 1.99 9.39 -20.58
CA LYS A 122 3.43 9.50 -20.86
C LYS A 122 4.00 8.24 -21.50
N ILE A 123 3.65 7.05 -20.98
CA ILE A 123 4.21 5.78 -21.46
C ILE A 123 3.57 5.33 -22.77
N ARG A 124 2.23 5.31 -22.85
CA ARG A 124 1.52 4.70 -24.00
C ARG A 124 1.34 5.66 -25.16
N TYR A 125 1.07 6.93 -24.86
CA TYR A 125 0.64 7.91 -25.86
C TYR A 125 1.70 8.99 -26.15
N GLN A 126 2.83 8.98 -25.43
CA GLN A 126 3.90 9.99 -25.52
C GLN A 126 3.36 11.43 -25.47
N GLN A 127 2.27 11.64 -24.74
CA GLN A 127 1.59 12.94 -24.70
C GLN A 127 2.31 13.94 -23.78
N ALA A 128 2.24 15.20 -24.19
CA ALA A 128 2.97 16.32 -23.59
C ALA A 128 2.25 16.97 -22.39
N GLN A 129 1.48 16.22 -21.59
CA GLN A 129 0.94 16.83 -20.36
C GLN A 129 2.11 17.17 -19.44
N ARG A 130 2.23 18.46 -19.14
CA ARG A 130 3.27 18.99 -18.26
C ARG A 130 2.97 18.58 -16.82
N ILE A 131 3.98 18.03 -16.15
CA ILE A 131 3.89 17.58 -14.75
C ILE A 131 3.48 18.72 -13.81
N GLU A 132 3.84 19.96 -14.17
CA GLU A 132 3.51 21.17 -13.42
C GLU A 132 2.00 21.35 -13.22
N GLY A 133 1.17 20.84 -14.15
CA GLY A 133 -0.28 20.87 -14.01
C GLY A 133 -0.81 20.01 -12.85
N LEU A 134 -0.03 19.03 -12.37
CA LEU A 134 -0.39 18.21 -11.22
C LEU A 134 0.00 18.83 -9.89
N MET A 135 0.88 19.83 -9.87
CA MET A 135 1.35 20.46 -8.63
C MET A 135 0.22 21.02 -7.74
N PRO A 136 -0.71 21.86 -8.25
CA PRO A 136 -1.80 22.37 -7.41
C PRO A 136 -2.75 21.27 -6.96
N ILE A 137 -2.92 20.22 -7.77
CA ILE A 137 -3.77 19.08 -7.47
C ILE A 137 -3.18 18.26 -6.31
N VAL A 138 -1.86 18.01 -6.36
CA VAL A 138 -1.17 17.28 -5.30
C VAL A 138 -1.15 18.09 -4.02
N ALA A 139 -0.88 19.40 -4.08
CA ALA A 139 -0.93 20.27 -2.91
C ALA A 139 -2.31 20.25 -2.21
N GLU A 140 -3.40 20.23 -2.97
CA GLU A 140 -4.75 20.06 -2.43
C GLU A 140 -4.94 18.69 -1.75
N PHE A 141 -4.47 17.60 -2.36
CA PHE A 141 -4.53 16.28 -1.71
C PHE A 141 -3.67 16.19 -0.44
N GLU A 142 -2.54 16.89 -0.39
CA GLU A 142 -1.72 16.98 0.81
C GLU A 142 -2.47 17.68 1.95
N ASP A 143 -3.17 18.78 1.66
CA ASP A 143 -3.99 19.49 2.64
C ASP A 143 -5.16 18.63 3.12
N GLN A 144 -5.84 17.95 2.20
CA GLN A 144 -6.95 17.05 2.54
C GLN A 144 -6.50 15.88 3.43
N VAL A 145 -5.37 15.23 3.12
CA VAL A 145 -4.91 14.07 3.88
C VAL A 145 -4.36 14.47 5.26
N GLU A 146 -3.71 15.63 5.37
CA GLU A 146 -3.24 16.13 6.66
C GLU A 146 -4.41 16.61 7.52
N THR A 147 -5.39 17.33 6.94
CA THR A 147 -6.63 17.72 7.62
C THR A 147 -7.37 16.48 8.13
N PHE A 148 -7.52 15.45 7.29
CA PHE A 148 -8.08 14.17 7.71
C PHE A 148 -7.35 13.60 8.93
N ARG A 149 -6.01 13.57 8.91
CA ARG A 149 -5.19 13.02 10.01
C ARG A 149 -5.38 13.81 11.31
N GLN A 150 -5.46 15.14 11.22
CA GLN A 150 -5.63 16.03 12.37
C GLN A 150 -7.02 15.91 13.01
N LEU A 151 -8.05 15.57 12.22
CA LEU A 151 -9.43 15.42 12.67
C LEU A 151 -9.76 14.01 13.19
N LEU A 152 -8.79 13.09 13.22
CA LEU A 152 -9.01 11.75 13.77
C LEU A 152 -9.37 11.82 15.27
N PRO A 153 -10.38 11.05 15.72
CA PRO A 153 -10.65 10.86 17.14
C PRO A 153 -9.42 10.35 17.90
N GLU A 154 -9.28 10.76 19.17
CA GLU A 154 -8.15 10.39 20.03
C GLU A 154 -7.93 8.86 20.08
N ALA A 155 -9.01 8.08 20.08
CA ALA A 155 -8.96 6.62 20.13
C ALA A 155 -8.22 5.97 18.95
N ILE A 156 -8.20 6.62 17.78
CA ILE A 156 -7.61 6.08 16.54
C ILE A 156 -6.54 7.00 15.93
N THR A 157 -6.10 8.01 16.68
CA THR A 157 -5.04 8.91 16.24
C THR A 157 -3.72 8.16 16.08
N PHE A 158 -2.88 8.63 15.15
CA PHE A 158 -1.55 8.09 14.95
C PHE A 158 -0.53 9.21 14.65
N PRO A 159 0.70 9.11 15.19
CA PRO A 159 1.77 10.04 14.89
C PRO A 159 2.38 9.78 13.49
N ASP A 160 2.78 10.85 12.79
CA ASP A 160 3.61 10.80 11.57
C ASP A 160 5.09 10.66 11.98
N VAL A 161 5.45 9.44 12.37
CA VAL A 161 6.81 9.09 12.78
C VAL A 161 7.21 7.72 12.22
N PRO A 162 8.49 7.48 11.92
CA PRO A 162 8.96 6.26 11.26
C PRO A 162 9.01 5.04 12.19
N GLU A 163 8.86 5.22 13.50
CA GLU A 163 8.89 4.15 14.49
C GLU A 163 7.70 3.19 14.33
N PRO A 164 7.89 1.89 14.63
CA PRO A 164 6.81 0.91 14.62
C PRO A 164 5.61 1.39 15.45
N ALA A 165 4.40 1.19 14.92
CA ALA A 165 3.20 1.54 15.66
C ALA A 165 3.00 0.66 16.90
N SER A 166 2.40 1.23 17.94
CA SER A 166 2.13 0.53 19.20
C SER A 166 0.90 -0.37 19.13
N THR A 167 -0.03 -0.11 18.20
CA THR A 167 -1.24 -0.90 18.00
C THR A 167 -1.39 -1.30 16.54
N GLU A 168 -2.13 -2.39 16.30
CA GLU A 168 -2.41 -2.88 14.94
C GLU A 168 -3.17 -1.85 14.09
N TRP A 169 -4.11 -1.13 14.69
CA TRP A 169 -4.88 -0.06 14.05
C TRP A 169 -3.97 1.07 13.58
N GLN A 170 -3.09 1.56 14.47
CA GLN A 170 -2.11 2.56 14.11
C GLN A 170 -1.13 2.07 13.06
N GLN A 171 -0.73 0.79 13.11
CA GLN A 171 0.13 0.20 12.09
C GLN A 171 -0.56 0.26 10.72
N TYR A 172 -1.82 -0.13 10.67
CA TYR A 172 -2.55 -0.24 9.41
C TYR A 172 -2.89 1.15 8.83
N SER A 173 -3.52 2.04 9.60
CA SER A 173 -3.88 3.38 9.13
C SER A 173 -2.66 4.22 8.75
N ARG A 174 -1.56 4.15 9.51
CA ARG A 174 -0.32 4.87 9.17
C ARG A 174 0.36 4.31 7.93
N GLY A 175 0.33 2.99 7.74
CA GLY A 175 0.81 2.36 6.51
C GLY A 175 0.04 2.86 5.29
N ARG A 176 -1.30 2.97 5.40
CA ARG A 176 -2.15 3.53 4.34
C ARG A 176 -1.88 5.01 4.09
N TYR A 177 -1.70 5.78 5.15
CA TYR A 177 -1.32 7.20 5.07
C TYR A 177 -0.01 7.40 4.29
N TYR A 178 1.08 6.70 4.66
CA TYR A 178 2.36 6.79 3.93
C TYR A 178 2.24 6.30 2.50
N ARG A 179 1.44 5.25 2.26
CA ARG A 179 1.19 4.74 0.91
C ARG A 179 0.52 5.78 0.03
N LEU A 180 -0.46 6.52 0.56
CA LEU A 180 -1.17 7.58 -0.14
C LEU A 180 -0.24 8.76 -0.44
N LEU A 181 0.55 9.19 0.54
CA LEU A 181 1.57 10.22 0.35
C LEU A 181 2.59 9.84 -0.73
N GLU A 182 3.10 8.61 -0.73
CA GLU A 182 3.99 8.15 -1.80
C GLU A 182 3.27 8.11 -3.16
N LEU A 183 2.01 7.66 -3.20
CA LEU A 183 1.24 7.53 -4.44
C LEU A 183 1.07 8.88 -5.14
N MET A 184 0.63 9.92 -4.42
CA MET A 184 0.39 11.24 -5.01
C MET A 184 1.66 11.90 -5.56
N HIS A 185 2.82 11.57 -4.99
CA HIS A 185 4.10 12.11 -5.44
C HIS A 185 4.74 11.30 -6.58
N ARG A 186 4.24 10.09 -6.87
CA ARG A 186 4.84 9.20 -7.86
C ARG A 186 5.00 9.80 -9.26
N PRO A 187 4.07 10.62 -9.80
CA PRO A 187 4.28 11.31 -11.07
C PRO A 187 5.54 12.16 -11.11
N PHE A 188 5.90 12.83 -10.01
CA PHE A 188 7.10 13.66 -9.92
C PHE A 188 8.36 12.80 -9.84
N VAL A 189 8.34 11.70 -9.08
CA VAL A 189 9.43 10.71 -9.06
C VAL A 189 9.65 10.14 -10.45
N PHE A 190 8.58 9.72 -11.12
CA PHE A 190 8.62 9.22 -12.50
C PHE A 190 9.24 10.25 -13.44
N THR A 191 8.74 11.49 -13.44
CA THR A 191 9.28 12.54 -14.31
C THR A 191 10.74 12.86 -13.98
N ALA A 192 11.12 12.97 -12.71
CA ALA A 192 12.49 13.28 -12.36
C ALA A 192 13.49 12.18 -12.75
N ILE A 193 13.07 10.90 -12.76
CA ILE A 193 13.89 9.78 -13.26
C ILE A 193 14.05 9.84 -14.78
N HIS A 194 13.00 10.21 -15.53
CA HIS A 194 13.00 10.12 -17.00
C HIS A 194 13.38 11.44 -17.71
N GLU A 195 13.26 12.58 -17.04
CA GLU A 195 13.46 13.92 -17.62
C GLU A 195 14.55 14.68 -16.83
N PRO A 196 15.82 14.66 -17.28
CA PRO A 196 16.93 15.35 -16.61
C PRO A 196 16.76 16.88 -16.53
N SER A 197 15.96 17.45 -17.42
CA SER A 197 15.65 18.88 -17.47
C SER A 197 14.43 19.29 -16.63
N CYS A 198 13.92 18.40 -15.77
CA CYS A 198 12.79 18.73 -14.90
C CYS A 198 13.11 19.89 -13.95
N SER A 199 12.09 20.70 -13.64
CA SER A 199 12.25 21.88 -12.79
C SER A 199 12.62 21.52 -11.35
N LEU A 200 13.26 22.45 -10.62
CA LEU A 200 13.61 22.27 -9.21
C LEU A 200 12.37 21.96 -8.34
N ALA A 201 11.21 22.51 -8.70
CA ALA A 201 9.95 22.21 -8.01
C ALA A 201 9.54 20.74 -8.17
N VAL A 202 9.70 20.17 -9.37
CA VAL A 202 9.45 18.75 -9.63
C VAL A 202 10.45 17.88 -8.88
N GLN A 203 11.73 18.27 -8.84
CA GLN A 203 12.75 17.56 -8.07
C GLN A 203 12.45 17.57 -6.57
N ALA A 204 11.98 18.70 -6.03
CA ALA A 204 11.59 18.80 -4.62
C ALA A 204 10.40 17.89 -4.29
N LEU A 205 9.38 17.85 -5.15
CA LEU A 205 8.23 16.95 -4.99
C LEU A 205 8.61 15.47 -5.19
N ALA A 206 9.54 15.17 -6.09
CA ALA A 206 10.11 13.83 -6.25
C ALA A 206 10.83 13.39 -4.96
N LYS A 207 11.68 14.25 -4.40
CA LYS A 207 12.36 14.00 -3.12
C LYS A 207 11.36 13.71 -2.00
N LYS A 208 10.31 14.53 -1.87
CA LYS A 208 9.21 14.32 -0.90
C LYS A 208 8.53 12.97 -1.10
N GLY A 209 8.31 12.55 -2.35
CA GLY A 209 7.79 11.22 -2.68
C GLY A 209 8.70 10.08 -2.22
N LEU A 210 10.02 10.21 -2.42
CA LEU A 210 11.00 9.22 -1.94
C LEU A 210 11.08 9.17 -0.41
N GLU A 211 11.02 10.32 0.27
CA GLU A 211 10.96 10.41 1.73
C GLU A 211 9.72 9.69 2.28
N ASN A 212 8.54 9.92 1.69
CA ASN A 212 7.30 9.24 2.08
C ASN A 212 7.34 7.74 1.79
N GLY A 213 7.95 7.32 0.66
CA GLY A 213 8.23 5.91 0.40
C GLY A 213 9.13 5.29 1.45
N LEU A 214 10.19 5.99 1.86
CA LEU A 214 11.09 5.51 2.90
C LEU A 214 10.38 5.38 4.26
N LYS A 215 9.54 6.35 4.64
CA LYS A 215 8.69 6.25 5.84
C LYS A 215 7.84 4.97 5.83
N TYR A 216 7.27 4.61 4.68
CA TYR A 216 6.50 3.35 4.56
C TYR A 216 7.36 2.10 4.82
N LEU A 217 8.59 2.05 4.28
CA LEU A 217 9.51 0.92 4.53
C LEU A 217 9.94 0.86 6.01
N GLN A 218 10.23 2.01 6.61
CA GLN A 218 10.65 2.13 8.00
C GLN A 218 9.53 1.75 8.97
N HIS A 219 8.29 2.14 8.67
CA HIS A 219 7.11 1.82 9.47
C HIS A 219 6.72 0.34 9.44
N SER A 220 6.95 -0.34 8.31
CA SER A 220 6.51 -1.72 8.12
C SER A 220 7.13 -2.67 9.16
N GLN A 221 6.30 -3.51 9.81
CA GLN A 221 6.78 -4.56 10.73
C GLN A 221 7.03 -5.87 9.97
N ALA A 222 8.23 -6.43 10.12
CA ALA A 222 8.68 -7.56 9.31
C ALA A 222 7.92 -8.86 9.62
N ASN A 223 7.44 -9.05 10.84
CA ASN A 223 6.84 -10.30 11.33
C ASN A 223 5.33 -10.23 11.56
N GLN A 224 4.70 -9.08 11.32
CA GLN A 224 3.29 -8.90 11.61
C GLN A 224 2.43 -9.53 10.51
N ARG A 225 1.55 -10.44 10.91
CA ARG A 225 0.54 -11.05 10.02
C ARG A 225 -0.74 -10.23 10.06
N HIS A 226 -1.23 -9.80 8.90
CA HIS A 226 -2.51 -9.11 8.76
C HIS A 226 -3.11 -9.37 7.37
N HIS A 227 -4.39 -9.06 7.17
CA HIS A 227 -5.13 -9.30 5.92
C HIS A 227 -4.54 -8.60 4.69
N GLY A 228 -3.84 -7.48 4.90
CA GLY A 228 -3.18 -6.70 3.86
C GLY A 228 -1.72 -7.08 3.58
N LEU A 229 -1.17 -8.12 4.23
CA LEU A 229 0.26 -8.43 4.18
C LEU A 229 0.79 -8.63 2.75
N TRP A 230 0.06 -9.38 1.92
CA TRP A 230 0.46 -9.62 0.54
C TRP A 230 0.62 -8.31 -0.25
N LEU A 231 -0.29 -7.36 -0.05
CA LEU A 231 -0.22 -6.05 -0.69
C LEU A 231 0.92 -5.21 -0.11
N GLN A 232 1.14 -5.27 1.21
CA GLN A 232 2.27 -4.61 1.85
C GLN A 232 3.61 -5.04 1.23
N LEU A 233 3.83 -6.35 1.06
CA LEU A 233 5.07 -6.90 0.49
C LEU A 233 5.31 -6.40 -0.94
N ARG A 234 4.26 -6.32 -1.77
CA ARG A 234 4.35 -5.76 -3.13
C ARG A 234 4.66 -4.26 -3.13
N ASN A 235 4.06 -3.52 -2.21
CA ASN A 235 4.36 -2.10 -2.05
C ASN A 235 5.82 -1.88 -1.62
N GLN A 236 6.33 -2.70 -0.71
CA GLN A 236 7.74 -2.64 -0.30
C GLN A 236 8.69 -2.91 -1.48
N LEU A 237 8.39 -3.91 -2.32
CA LEU A 237 9.17 -4.16 -3.54
C LEU A 237 9.20 -2.92 -4.43
N ARG A 238 8.02 -2.37 -4.75
CA ARG A 238 7.92 -1.20 -5.63
C ARG A 238 8.70 -0.01 -5.07
N ILE A 239 8.53 0.31 -3.79
CA ILE A 239 9.20 1.45 -3.16
C ILE A 239 10.71 1.24 -3.13
N ALA A 240 11.19 0.03 -2.79
CA ALA A 240 12.61 -0.29 -2.85
C ALA A 240 13.17 -0.14 -4.28
N SER A 241 12.43 -0.60 -5.30
CA SER A 241 12.81 -0.42 -6.69
C SER A 241 12.84 1.05 -7.11
N LEU A 242 11.90 1.88 -6.65
CA LEU A 242 11.88 3.32 -6.92
C LEU A 242 13.06 4.04 -6.26
N LEU A 243 13.41 3.68 -5.02
CA LEU A 243 14.59 4.24 -4.33
C LEU A 243 15.89 3.85 -5.06
N LEU A 244 16.03 2.59 -5.47
CA LEU A 244 17.19 2.14 -6.27
C LEU A 244 17.26 2.88 -7.62
N ALA A 245 16.13 3.01 -8.32
CA ALA A 245 16.08 3.74 -9.58
C ALA A 245 16.43 5.22 -9.41
N ALA A 246 15.94 5.87 -8.35
CA ALA A 246 16.27 7.26 -8.06
C ALA A 246 17.75 7.45 -7.70
N SER A 247 18.39 6.46 -7.05
CA SER A 247 19.80 6.54 -6.66
C SER A 247 20.78 6.58 -7.85
N THR A 248 20.35 6.17 -9.04
CA THR A 248 21.18 6.25 -10.26
C THR A 248 21.07 7.59 -10.98
N ILE A 249 20.25 8.51 -10.46
CA ILE A 249 19.94 9.79 -11.10
C ILE A 249 20.71 10.93 -10.41
N PRO A 250 21.68 11.58 -11.08
CA PRO A 250 22.60 12.53 -10.42
C PRO A 250 21.94 13.76 -9.81
N HIS A 251 20.83 14.24 -10.38
CA HIS A 251 20.12 15.43 -9.88
C HIS A 251 19.08 15.12 -8.80
N LEU A 252 18.87 13.85 -8.44
CA LEU A 252 17.99 13.47 -7.35
C LEU A 252 18.77 13.29 -6.05
N THR A 253 18.35 14.00 -5.00
CA THR A 253 18.91 13.81 -3.66
C THR A 253 18.19 12.66 -2.98
N MET A 254 18.94 11.63 -2.59
CA MET A 254 18.39 10.48 -1.87
C MET A 254 18.04 10.83 -0.40
N PRO A 255 16.93 10.30 0.14
CA PRO A 255 16.58 10.50 1.54
C PRO A 255 17.55 9.79 2.49
N GLU A 256 17.82 10.38 3.65
CA GLU A 256 18.72 9.80 4.65
C GLU A 256 18.22 8.43 5.13
N GLY A 257 19.11 7.45 5.24
CA GLY A 257 18.76 6.10 5.70
C GLY A 257 18.04 5.22 4.68
N TRP A 258 17.97 5.63 3.41
CA TRP A 258 17.29 4.86 2.35
C TRP A 258 17.82 3.43 2.19
N TYR A 259 19.14 3.24 2.29
CA TYR A 259 19.76 1.92 2.19
C TYR A 259 19.31 0.99 3.33
N ALA A 260 19.22 1.51 4.56
CA ALA A 260 18.71 0.75 5.70
C ALA A 260 17.24 0.34 5.51
N GLY A 261 16.43 1.19 4.87
CA GLY A 261 15.06 0.84 4.46
C GLY A 261 15.00 -0.33 3.46
N ILE A 262 15.93 -0.38 2.50
CA ILE A 262 16.06 -1.50 1.56
C ILE A 262 16.53 -2.76 2.27
N SER A 263 17.55 -2.67 3.13
CA SER A 263 18.03 -3.82 3.92
C SER A 263 16.93 -4.43 4.78
N LYS A 264 16.12 -3.58 5.43
CA LYS A 264 14.93 -4.01 6.20
C LYS A 264 13.89 -4.70 5.32
N THR A 265 13.69 -4.22 4.10
CA THR A 265 12.77 -4.83 3.13
C THR A 265 13.24 -6.22 2.71
N LEU A 266 14.54 -6.39 2.43
CA LEU A 266 15.12 -7.69 2.12
C LEU A 266 14.96 -8.69 3.28
N ALA A 267 15.21 -8.24 4.52
CA ALA A 267 14.98 -9.07 5.70
C ALA A 267 13.50 -9.47 5.87
N THR A 268 12.57 -8.56 5.52
CA THR A 268 11.13 -8.86 5.54
C THR A 268 10.79 -9.93 4.50
N PHE A 269 11.35 -9.84 3.29
CA PHE A 269 11.13 -10.84 2.24
C PHE A 269 11.71 -12.21 2.58
N ASP A 270 12.89 -12.23 3.20
CA ASP A 270 13.50 -13.46 3.68
C ASP A 270 12.60 -14.16 4.71
N TYR A 271 12.12 -13.40 5.72
CA TYR A 271 11.20 -13.90 6.75
C TYR A 271 9.94 -14.54 6.15
N TRP A 272 9.30 -13.86 5.18
CA TRP A 272 8.05 -14.34 4.58
C TRP A 272 8.25 -15.34 3.43
N SER A 273 9.49 -15.64 3.03
CA SER A 273 9.79 -16.43 1.81
C SER A 273 9.28 -17.87 1.83
N LEU A 274 9.09 -18.45 3.02
CA LEU A 274 8.55 -19.79 3.19
C LEU A 274 7.04 -19.84 2.91
N GLU A 275 6.30 -18.84 3.38
CA GLU A 275 4.85 -18.76 3.23
C GLU A 275 4.43 -18.11 1.91
N PHE A 276 5.24 -17.17 1.43
CA PHE A 276 5.03 -16.42 0.20
C PHE A 276 6.26 -16.58 -0.71
N PRO A 277 6.36 -17.67 -1.49
CA PRO A 277 7.53 -17.94 -2.34
C PRO A 277 7.90 -16.80 -3.30
N SER A 278 6.94 -15.96 -3.68
CA SER A 278 7.19 -14.75 -4.49
C SER A 278 8.16 -13.76 -3.84
N CYS A 279 8.31 -13.76 -2.50
CA CYS A 279 9.26 -12.91 -1.81
C CYS A 279 10.71 -13.18 -2.23
N LYS A 280 11.03 -14.42 -2.63
CA LYS A 280 12.35 -14.75 -3.19
C LYS A 280 12.59 -13.97 -4.48
N SER A 281 11.63 -14.03 -5.41
CA SER A 281 11.69 -13.26 -6.65
C SER A 281 11.71 -11.74 -6.40
N TYR A 282 11.03 -11.26 -5.36
CA TYR A 282 11.06 -9.84 -4.99
C TYR A 282 12.45 -9.42 -4.49
N ALA A 283 13.08 -10.26 -3.66
CA ALA A 283 14.45 -10.04 -3.20
C ALA A 283 15.44 -10.09 -4.37
N ASP A 284 15.32 -11.05 -5.29
CA ASP A 284 16.16 -11.16 -6.47
C ASP A 284 16.11 -9.88 -7.34
N VAL A 285 14.93 -9.30 -7.52
CA VAL A 285 14.76 -8.02 -8.25
C VAL A 285 15.50 -6.88 -7.55
N ILE A 286 15.35 -6.74 -6.23
CA ILE A 286 16.04 -5.69 -5.45
C ILE A 286 17.55 -5.87 -5.55
N LEU A 287 18.07 -7.09 -5.41
CA LEU A 287 19.50 -7.38 -5.48
C LEU A 287 20.06 -7.10 -6.88
N ALA A 288 19.34 -7.47 -7.94
CA ALA A 288 19.72 -7.19 -9.32
C ALA A 288 19.79 -5.67 -9.60
N LEU A 289 18.78 -4.92 -9.15
CA LEU A 289 18.76 -3.46 -9.26
C LEU A 289 19.91 -2.82 -8.47
N SER A 290 20.17 -3.28 -7.24
CA SER A 290 21.28 -2.80 -6.42
C SER A 290 22.63 -3.01 -7.10
N ALA A 291 22.88 -4.19 -7.68
CA ALA A 291 24.11 -4.47 -8.40
C ALA A 291 24.30 -3.53 -9.60
N SER A 292 23.22 -3.25 -10.34
CA SER A 292 23.27 -2.32 -11.47
C SER A 292 23.54 -0.86 -11.07
N SER A 293 23.08 -0.44 -9.88
CA SER A 293 23.33 0.90 -9.35
C SER A 293 24.79 1.10 -8.88
N SER A 294 25.41 0.06 -8.31
CA SER A 294 26.81 0.11 -7.86
C SER A 294 27.80 0.15 -9.03
N GLY A 295 27.48 -0.50 -10.15
CA GLY A 295 28.32 -0.50 -11.35
C GLY A 295 28.46 0.89 -12.02
N THR A 296 27.57 1.84 -11.73
CA THR A 296 27.71 3.24 -12.17
C THR A 296 28.56 4.11 -11.24
N ALA A 297 28.92 3.62 -10.04
CA ALA A 297 29.77 4.32 -9.07
C ALA A 297 31.25 3.90 -9.12
N GLU A 298 31.60 2.79 -9.80
CA GLU A 298 32.97 2.24 -9.86
C GLU A 298 33.97 3.02 -10.75
N GLU A 299 33.62 4.21 -11.26
CA GLU A 299 34.59 5.14 -11.85
C GLU A 299 35.30 6.05 -10.81
N GLN A 300 35.03 5.89 -9.52
CA GLN A 300 35.76 6.58 -8.44
C GLN A 300 36.49 5.61 -7.52
N THR A 301 37.71 5.25 -7.95
CA THR A 301 38.87 4.75 -7.17
C THR A 301 38.69 3.48 -6.30
N PRO A 302 39.56 2.46 -6.47
CA PRO A 302 39.55 1.27 -5.65
C PRO A 302 40.15 1.55 -4.26
N MET A 303 39.39 1.30 -3.20
CA MET A 303 39.92 1.27 -1.84
C MET A 303 40.71 -0.02 -1.61
N SER A 304 42.00 0.15 -1.33
CA SER A 304 42.90 -0.87 -0.80
C SER A 304 42.52 -1.27 0.63
N TYR A 305 42.67 -2.58 0.89
CA TYR A 305 42.52 -3.33 2.15
C TYR A 305 42.55 -2.54 3.46
#